data_AF-A0A968GIM5-F1
#
_entry.id   AF-A0A968GIM5-F1
#
_cell.length_a   1.000
_cell.length_b   1.000
_cell.length_c   1.000
_cell.angle_alpha   90.00
_cell.angle_beta   90.00
_cell.angle_gamma   90.00
#
_symmetry.space_group_name_H-M   'P 1'
#
loop_
_entity.id
_entity.type
_entity.pdbx_description
1 polymer ?
#
loop_
_entity_poly.entity_id
_entity_poly.type
_entity_poly.pdbx_seq_one_letter_code
_entity_poly.pdbx_strand_id
1 'polypeptide(L)'
;MTVSNSVIQRALKSGNPVIDTDRAIFIWEGESAPYLTSDLNHWDEHPRPFKRVSPRLVPDSAKSIWTCTLTFPRDAYVEYAFYDPITQKNFLDPLNRKSVSNGLGGRNNFFYMPETMPSPFVMRRADVPVGALTSHRVETGLLRDDYERTIYLYRPPVKGPVPLLVVYDGQEFMQRAKLPTIVDNLIADRRIQPIAMAFLPNGGRWRNVEYLCSDATLNWVEQVILPLTREQLNLLDVDSQPGSYGVLGASAGAVMSLYTGLRMPDVFGNVLSQSEVASIDGRDLATVDLINHRHAREIQIWMDAGKLEFLLEDNRRMHALLQENGYDVTYREFSGGHNFTAWRNDIWRGLEVMFPATLR
;
A
#
# COMPACT_ATOMS: atom_id res chain seq x y z
N MET A 1 2.29 16.62 -30.76
CA MET A 1 0.99 17.32 -30.84
C MET A 1 1.00 18.49 -29.88
N THR A 2 0.58 19.65 -30.37
CA THR A 2 0.50 20.92 -29.63
C THR A 2 -0.74 20.93 -28.73
N VAL A 3 -0.60 21.33 -27.47
CA VAL A 3 -1.73 21.53 -26.55
C VAL A 3 -2.59 22.69 -27.08
N SER A 4 -3.93 22.52 -27.13
CA SER A 4 -4.85 23.55 -27.60
C SER A 4 -5.13 24.61 -26.53
N ASN A 5 -5.55 25.81 -26.94
CA ASN A 5 -6.00 26.85 -26.01
C ASN A 5 -7.18 26.35 -25.14
N SER A 6 -8.08 25.52 -25.69
CA SER A 6 -9.21 24.95 -24.94
C SER A 6 -8.77 24.06 -23.78
N VAL A 7 -7.69 23.28 -23.93
CA VAL A 7 -7.12 22.46 -22.84
C VAL A 7 -6.53 23.34 -21.75
N ILE A 8 -5.84 24.42 -22.13
CA ILE A 8 -5.24 25.38 -21.19
C ILE A 8 -6.34 26.07 -20.37
N GLN A 9 -7.37 26.59 -21.04
CA GLN A 9 -8.51 27.22 -20.36
C GLN A 9 -9.24 26.24 -19.44
N ARG A 10 -9.37 24.96 -19.85
CA ARG A 10 -9.94 23.92 -18.99
C ARG A 10 -9.10 23.68 -17.74
N ALA A 11 -7.77 23.63 -17.85
CA ALA A 11 -6.89 23.47 -16.69
C ALA A 11 -6.97 24.65 -15.73
N LEU A 12 -6.97 25.88 -16.24
CA LEU A 12 -7.08 27.08 -15.42
C LEU A 12 -8.43 27.17 -14.69
N LYS A 13 -9.49 26.64 -15.30
CA LYS A 13 -10.84 26.62 -14.70
C LYS A 13 -11.07 25.43 -13.75
N SER A 14 -10.61 24.23 -14.13
CA SER A 14 -10.96 22.97 -13.47
C SER A 14 -9.81 22.36 -12.66
N GLY A 15 -8.60 22.90 -12.79
CA GLY A 15 -7.39 22.43 -12.15
C GLY A 15 -6.59 21.41 -12.98
N ASN A 16 -5.44 21.04 -12.43
CA ASN A 16 -4.56 20.01 -12.98
C ASN A 16 -4.85 18.61 -12.41
N PRO A 17 -4.45 17.55 -13.13
CA PRO A 17 -4.20 17.56 -14.57
C PRO A 17 -5.52 17.61 -15.35
N VAL A 18 -5.43 18.07 -16.60
CA VAL A 18 -6.50 17.88 -17.58
C VAL A 18 -6.37 16.50 -18.21
N ILE A 19 -7.40 15.67 -18.05
CA ILE A 19 -7.42 14.32 -18.60
C ILE A 19 -8.03 14.32 -20.00
N ASP A 20 -7.35 13.67 -20.94
CA ASP A 20 -7.79 13.41 -22.30
C ASP A 20 -7.49 11.96 -22.65
N THR A 21 -8.52 11.10 -22.61
CA THR A 21 -8.42 9.66 -22.86
C THR A 21 -7.46 8.96 -21.88
N ASP A 22 -6.23 8.65 -22.31
CA ASP A 22 -5.14 8.03 -21.54
C ASP A 22 -4.04 9.05 -21.15
N ARG A 23 -4.22 10.34 -21.48
CA ARG A 23 -3.24 11.40 -21.27
C ARG A 23 -3.63 12.30 -20.11
N ALA A 24 -2.68 12.56 -19.23
CA ALA A 24 -2.77 13.60 -18.20
C ALA A 24 -1.90 14.78 -18.61
N ILE A 25 -2.52 15.95 -18.81
CA ILE A 25 -1.89 17.17 -19.27
C ILE A 25 -1.82 18.16 -18.10
N PHE A 26 -0.61 18.46 -17.66
CA PHE A 26 -0.32 19.39 -16.57
C PHE A 26 0.04 20.75 -17.14
N ILE A 27 -0.50 21.81 -16.56
CA ILE A 27 -0.25 23.20 -16.95
C ILE A 27 0.48 23.94 -15.83
N TRP A 28 1.42 24.81 -16.19
CA TRP A 28 2.06 25.74 -15.27
C TRP A 28 2.08 27.15 -15.87
N GLU A 29 1.84 28.15 -15.03
CA GLU A 29 1.88 29.56 -15.40
C GLU A 29 3.00 30.27 -14.62
N GLY A 30 4.04 30.74 -15.33
CA GLY A 30 5.20 31.37 -14.71
C GLY A 30 6.34 31.62 -15.70
N GLU A 31 7.32 32.44 -15.30
CA GLU A 31 8.48 32.76 -16.16
C GLU A 31 9.35 31.53 -16.44
N SER A 32 9.58 30.71 -15.42
CA SER A 32 10.22 29.39 -15.48
C SER A 32 9.24 28.32 -15.02
N ALA A 33 9.43 27.08 -15.46
CA ALA A 33 8.59 25.95 -15.07
C ALA A 33 9.34 24.97 -14.17
N PRO A 34 8.63 24.31 -13.23
CA PRO A 34 9.17 23.20 -12.48
C PRO A 34 9.33 21.96 -13.38
N TYR A 35 9.86 20.89 -12.79
CA TYR A 35 9.71 19.55 -13.34
C TYR A 35 8.55 18.82 -12.66
N LEU A 36 8.04 17.78 -13.31
CA LEU A 36 7.01 16.91 -12.78
C LEU A 36 7.63 15.62 -12.26
N THR A 37 7.31 15.27 -11.01
CA THR A 37 7.68 14.02 -10.33
C THR A 37 6.40 13.28 -9.97
N SER A 38 6.37 11.96 -10.10
CA SER A 38 5.17 11.13 -9.96
C SER A 38 5.53 9.66 -9.78
N ASP A 39 4.53 8.84 -9.48
CA ASP A 39 4.67 7.38 -9.47
C ASP A 39 5.33 6.85 -10.76
N LEU A 40 4.84 7.26 -11.95
CA LEU A 40 5.31 6.76 -13.26
C LEU A 40 6.79 7.02 -13.56
N ASN A 41 7.38 8.05 -12.98
CA ASN A 41 8.78 8.40 -13.21
C ASN A 41 9.63 8.30 -11.95
N HIS A 42 9.19 7.46 -11.00
CA HIS A 42 9.93 7.12 -9.80
C HIS A 42 10.35 8.36 -8.99
N TRP A 43 9.44 9.33 -8.93
CA TRP A 43 9.62 10.59 -8.20
C TRP A 43 10.84 11.39 -8.68
N ASP A 44 11.95 11.33 -7.94
CA ASP A 44 13.09 12.23 -8.12
C ASP A 44 14.18 11.67 -9.06
N GLU A 45 14.06 10.40 -9.48
CA GLU A 45 15.06 9.77 -10.35
C GLU A 45 14.95 10.26 -11.80
N HIS A 46 13.73 10.50 -12.28
CA HIS A 46 13.47 10.85 -13.68
C HIS A 46 12.48 12.02 -13.84
N PRO A 47 12.76 13.21 -13.25
CA PRO A 47 11.84 14.34 -13.31
C PRO A 47 11.57 14.79 -14.74
N ARG A 48 10.30 15.07 -15.06
CA ARG A 48 9.87 15.38 -16.43
C ARG A 48 9.77 16.89 -16.65
N PRO A 49 10.51 17.48 -17.61
CA PRO A 49 10.47 18.90 -17.84
C PRO A 49 9.19 19.33 -18.55
N PHE A 50 8.66 20.50 -18.17
CA PHE A 50 7.58 21.13 -18.91
C PHE A 50 8.11 21.79 -20.19
N LYS A 51 7.28 21.84 -21.22
CA LYS A 51 7.56 22.51 -22.50
C LYS A 51 6.77 23.80 -22.59
N ARG A 52 7.43 24.90 -22.96
CA ARG A 52 6.80 26.21 -23.13
C ARG A 52 5.80 26.17 -24.28
N VAL A 53 4.59 26.69 -24.06
CA VAL A 53 3.57 26.86 -25.09
C VAL A 53 3.92 28.08 -25.93
N SER A 54 3.70 28.01 -27.24
CA SER A 54 3.87 29.15 -28.12
C SER A 54 2.91 30.29 -27.70
N PRO A 55 3.39 31.54 -27.55
CA PRO A 55 2.53 32.69 -27.23
C PRO A 55 1.36 32.88 -28.21
N ARG A 56 1.51 32.41 -29.46
CA ARG A 56 0.43 32.47 -30.47
C ARG A 56 -0.80 31.63 -30.10
N LEU A 57 -0.64 30.60 -29.26
CA LEU A 57 -1.74 29.74 -28.82
C LEU A 57 -2.46 30.29 -27.58
N VAL A 58 -1.85 31.25 -26.89
CA VAL A 58 -2.37 31.89 -25.67
C VAL A 58 -2.11 33.41 -25.73
N PRO A 59 -2.63 34.11 -26.76
CA PRO A 59 -2.30 35.51 -27.01
C PRO A 59 -2.72 36.44 -25.87
N ASP A 60 -3.75 36.06 -25.10
CA ASP A 60 -4.30 36.85 -24.00
C ASP A 60 -3.62 36.57 -22.64
N SER A 61 -2.65 35.65 -22.60
CA SER A 61 -1.96 35.28 -21.36
C SER A 61 -0.85 36.28 -21.04
N ALA A 62 -0.97 36.98 -19.90
CA ALA A 62 0.06 37.90 -19.42
C ALA A 62 1.36 37.17 -18.98
N LYS A 63 1.27 35.89 -18.64
CA LYS A 63 2.41 35.05 -18.22
C LYS A 63 2.70 33.95 -19.23
N SER A 64 3.91 33.41 -19.16
CA SER A 64 4.29 32.24 -19.96
C SER A 64 3.57 30.98 -19.46
N ILE A 65 3.01 30.22 -20.40
CA ILE A 65 2.34 28.94 -20.13
C ILE A 65 3.26 27.80 -20.53
N TRP A 66 3.27 26.77 -19.69
CA TRP A 66 4.08 25.58 -19.86
C TRP A 66 3.22 24.33 -19.70
N THR A 67 3.57 23.25 -20.41
CA THR A 67 2.83 22.00 -20.33
C THR A 67 3.74 20.79 -20.19
N CYS A 68 3.35 19.83 -19.35
CA CYS A 68 3.89 18.49 -19.33
C CYS A 68 2.75 17.50 -19.64
N THR A 69 3.00 16.49 -20.45
CA THR A 69 2.00 15.45 -20.73
C THR A 69 2.59 14.09 -20.47
N LEU A 70 1.87 13.29 -19.69
CA LEU A 70 2.17 11.89 -19.42
C LEU A 70 1.01 11.03 -19.89
N THR A 71 1.31 9.77 -20.22
CA THR A 71 0.33 8.75 -20.57
C THR A 71 0.27 7.73 -19.44
N PHE A 72 -0.95 7.36 -19.04
CA PHE A 72 -1.21 6.41 -17.97
C PHE A 72 -2.25 5.37 -18.42
N PRO A 73 -2.25 4.17 -17.84
CA PRO A 73 -3.41 3.28 -17.92
C PRO A 73 -4.68 4.02 -17.53
N ARG A 74 -5.80 3.74 -18.22
CA ARG A 74 -7.06 4.47 -18.01
C ARG A 74 -7.69 4.19 -16.64
N ASP A 75 -7.26 3.12 -15.98
CA ASP A 75 -7.62 2.71 -14.63
C ASP A 75 -6.58 3.11 -13.56
N ALA A 76 -5.68 4.05 -13.86
CA ALA A 76 -4.62 4.45 -12.94
C ALA A 76 -5.04 5.43 -11.83
N TYR A 77 -4.60 5.15 -10.61
CA TYR A 77 -4.44 6.15 -9.55
C TYR A 77 -2.99 6.64 -9.55
N VAL A 78 -2.79 7.95 -9.46
CA VAL A 78 -1.45 8.55 -9.57
C VAL A 78 -1.26 9.62 -8.51
N GLU A 79 -0.17 9.52 -7.76
CA GLU A 79 0.38 10.61 -6.96
C GLU A 79 1.50 11.33 -7.71
N TYR A 80 1.59 12.64 -7.51
CA TYR A 80 2.60 13.50 -8.14
C TYR A 80 2.91 14.75 -7.30
N ALA A 81 4.03 15.36 -7.60
CA ALA A 81 4.44 16.67 -7.12
C ALA A 81 5.13 17.46 -8.24
N PHE A 82 5.35 18.75 -8.00
CA PHE A 82 6.25 19.55 -8.81
C PHE A 82 7.59 19.66 -8.10
N TYR A 83 8.67 19.59 -8.87
CA TYR A 83 10.05 19.70 -8.40
C TYR A 83 10.65 20.99 -8.90
N ASP A 84 11.12 21.84 -7.99
CA ASP A 84 11.86 23.05 -8.34
C ASP A 84 13.34 22.70 -8.55
N PRO A 85 13.89 22.82 -9.78
CA PRO A 85 15.27 22.48 -10.06
C PRO A 85 16.29 23.43 -9.41
N ILE A 86 15.86 24.62 -8.97
CA ILE A 86 16.74 25.60 -8.31
C ILE A 86 16.86 25.28 -6.83
N THR A 87 15.72 25.13 -6.12
CA THR A 87 15.72 24.84 -4.69
C THR A 87 15.87 23.35 -4.36
N GLN A 88 15.76 22.48 -5.37
CA GLN A 88 15.81 21.02 -5.27
C GLN A 88 14.76 20.45 -4.32
N LYS A 89 13.57 21.06 -4.29
CA LYS A 89 12.47 20.67 -3.40
C LYS A 89 11.21 20.34 -4.18
N ASN A 90 10.53 19.31 -3.71
CA ASN A 90 9.17 19.01 -4.12
C ASN A 90 8.17 19.98 -3.46
N PHE A 91 7.17 20.41 -4.22
CA PHE A 91 6.06 21.25 -3.79
C PHE A 91 4.77 20.84 -4.49
N LEU A 92 3.63 21.23 -3.89
CA LEU A 92 2.31 20.90 -4.43
C LEU A 92 1.98 21.75 -5.66
N ASP A 93 1.32 21.13 -6.62
CA ASP A 93 0.70 21.77 -7.76
C ASP A 93 -0.40 22.76 -7.30
N PRO A 94 -0.21 24.08 -7.53
CA PRO A 94 -1.18 25.09 -7.10
C PRO A 94 -2.51 25.01 -7.85
N LEU A 95 -2.57 24.34 -9.00
CA LEU A 95 -3.79 24.13 -9.78
C LEU A 95 -4.52 22.84 -9.37
N ASN A 96 -3.96 22.01 -8.50
CA ASN A 96 -4.65 20.84 -7.96
C ASN A 96 -4.86 20.97 -6.46
N ARG A 97 -6.13 21.18 -6.06
CA ARG A 97 -6.51 21.28 -4.64
C ARG A 97 -6.55 19.93 -3.93
N LYS A 98 -6.54 18.82 -4.68
CA LYS A 98 -6.56 17.47 -4.11
C LYS A 98 -5.15 17.06 -3.73
N SER A 99 -4.98 16.66 -2.48
CA SER A 99 -3.71 16.14 -2.02
C SER A 99 -3.90 15.11 -0.91
N VAL A 100 -2.91 14.24 -0.77
CA VAL A 100 -2.89 13.11 0.17
C VAL A 100 -1.55 13.10 0.89
N SER A 101 -1.47 12.51 2.08
CA SER A 101 -0.20 12.41 2.78
C SER A 101 0.64 11.28 2.21
N ASN A 102 1.92 11.54 1.96
CA ASN A 102 2.84 10.66 1.26
C ASN A 102 3.54 9.60 2.16
N GLY A 103 3.14 9.48 3.43
CA GLY A 103 3.77 8.55 4.37
C GLY A 103 5.11 9.02 4.96
N LEU A 104 5.71 10.09 4.44
CA LEU A 104 7.03 10.59 4.81
C LEU A 104 6.98 11.97 5.48
N GLY A 105 5.86 12.30 6.13
CA GLY A 105 5.63 13.60 6.76
C GLY A 105 5.24 14.73 5.79
N GLY A 106 5.13 14.45 4.50
CA GLY A 106 4.72 15.38 3.45
C GLY A 106 3.36 15.08 2.84
N ARG A 107 3.06 15.78 1.75
CA ARG A 107 1.84 15.61 0.94
C ARG A 107 2.20 15.59 -0.53
N ASN A 108 1.45 14.82 -1.29
CA ASN A 108 1.48 14.77 -2.75
C ASN A 108 0.12 15.20 -3.30
N ASN A 109 0.10 15.77 -4.50
CA ASN A 109 -1.13 15.85 -5.26
C ASN A 109 -1.48 14.48 -5.83
N PHE A 110 -2.75 14.25 -6.12
CA PHE A 110 -3.19 13.01 -6.75
C PHE A 110 -4.34 13.24 -7.73
N PHE A 111 -4.55 12.25 -8.60
CA PHE A 111 -5.72 12.15 -9.46
C PHE A 111 -6.03 10.69 -9.82
N TYR A 112 -7.24 10.47 -10.35
CA TYR A 112 -7.70 9.19 -10.87
C TYR A 112 -7.91 9.34 -12.38
N MET A 113 -7.46 8.37 -13.15
CA MET A 113 -7.80 8.23 -14.57
C MET A 113 -9.26 7.75 -14.73
N PRO A 114 -9.88 7.90 -15.92
CA PRO A 114 -11.34 7.83 -16.06
C PRO A 114 -12.01 6.50 -15.72
N GLU A 115 -11.28 5.38 -15.74
CA GLU A 115 -11.80 4.03 -15.52
C GLU A 115 -11.50 3.49 -14.12
N THR A 116 -11.09 4.37 -13.20
CA THR A 116 -10.84 4.00 -11.81
C THR A 116 -11.40 5.04 -10.84
N MET A 117 -11.71 4.56 -9.65
CA MET A 117 -12.24 5.35 -8.54
C MET A 117 -11.69 4.78 -7.23
N PRO A 118 -11.75 5.53 -6.11
CA PRO A 118 -11.47 4.96 -4.80
C PRO A 118 -12.27 3.66 -4.58
N SER A 119 -11.66 2.67 -3.93
CA SER A 119 -12.36 1.41 -3.61
C SER A 119 -13.65 1.70 -2.83
N PRO A 120 -14.78 1.04 -3.16
CA PRO A 120 -16.04 1.29 -2.47
C PRO A 120 -16.01 0.88 -0.99
N PHE A 121 -15.06 0.01 -0.60
CA PHE A 121 -14.93 -0.50 0.76
C PHE A 121 -14.24 0.48 1.73
N VAL A 122 -13.68 1.59 1.23
CA VAL A 122 -12.96 2.57 2.08
C VAL A 122 -13.90 3.53 2.79
N MET A 123 -15.16 3.62 2.35
CA MET A 123 -16.15 4.51 2.91
C MET A 123 -16.93 3.81 4.03
N ARG A 124 -17.01 4.46 5.19
CA ARG A 124 -17.86 3.99 6.28
C ARG A 124 -19.32 4.08 5.85
N ARG A 125 -20.04 2.96 5.94
CA ARG A 125 -21.49 2.91 5.69
C ARG A 125 -22.24 2.97 7.03
N ALA A 126 -23.38 3.67 7.05
CA ALA A 126 -24.15 3.88 8.28
C ALA A 126 -24.89 2.62 8.74
N ASP A 127 -25.20 1.73 7.81
CA ASP A 127 -25.93 0.47 8.00
C ASP A 127 -25.01 -0.73 8.34
N VAL A 128 -23.70 -0.54 8.34
CA VAL A 128 -22.71 -1.59 8.61
C VAL A 128 -22.34 -1.63 10.09
N PRO A 129 -22.46 -2.79 10.76
CA PRO A 129 -21.91 -3.00 12.10
C PRO A 129 -20.40 -2.74 12.10
N VAL A 130 -19.94 -1.96 13.07
CA VAL A 130 -18.54 -1.54 13.19
C VAL A 130 -17.84 -2.38 14.26
N GLY A 131 -16.68 -2.94 13.93
CA GLY A 131 -15.83 -3.62 14.89
C GLY A 131 -15.23 -2.67 15.93
N ALA A 132 -14.83 -3.23 17.08
CA ALA A 132 -14.26 -2.45 18.18
C ALA A 132 -12.73 -2.36 18.06
N LEU A 133 -12.17 -1.17 18.21
CA LEU A 133 -10.72 -0.94 18.32
C LEU A 133 -10.33 -0.67 19.77
N THR A 134 -9.32 -1.38 20.26
CA THR A 134 -8.73 -1.17 21.59
C THR A 134 -7.23 -0.98 21.46
N SER A 135 -6.65 -0.11 22.30
CA SER A 135 -5.20 0.16 22.32
C SER A 135 -4.54 -0.53 23.51
N HIS A 136 -3.36 -1.11 23.30
CA HIS A 136 -2.60 -1.82 24.33
C HIS A 136 -1.13 -1.42 24.27
N ARG A 137 -0.52 -1.16 25.43
CA ARG A 137 0.93 -0.96 25.53
C ARG A 137 1.60 -2.30 25.71
N VAL A 138 2.61 -2.57 24.90
CA VAL A 138 3.39 -3.81 24.92
C VAL A 138 4.87 -3.49 24.99
N GLU A 139 5.60 -4.31 25.75
CA GLU A 139 7.05 -4.24 25.82
C GLU A 139 7.66 -4.62 24.47
N THR A 140 8.77 -3.99 24.12
CA THR A 140 9.53 -4.35 22.91
C THR A 140 10.94 -4.77 23.24
N GLY A 141 11.22 -5.25 24.46
CA GLY A 141 12.57 -5.59 24.94
C GLY A 141 13.35 -6.48 23.97
N LEU A 142 12.69 -7.45 23.33
CA LEU A 142 13.30 -8.33 22.32
C LEU A 142 13.75 -7.62 21.04
N LEU A 143 13.11 -6.50 20.71
CA LEU A 143 13.50 -5.64 19.60
C LEU A 143 14.51 -4.59 20.07
N ARG A 144 14.21 -3.95 21.20
CA ARG A 144 14.94 -2.83 21.80
C ARG A 144 14.63 -2.72 23.30
N ASP A 145 15.70 -2.67 24.10
CA ASP A 145 15.66 -2.63 25.57
C ASP A 145 14.95 -1.40 26.18
N ASP A 146 14.78 -0.31 25.41
CA ASP A 146 14.35 1.00 25.92
C ASP A 146 12.91 1.40 25.54
N TYR A 147 12.11 0.47 25.01
CA TYR A 147 10.89 0.86 24.31
C TYR A 147 9.65 0.00 24.65
N GLU A 148 8.51 0.68 24.76
CA GLU A 148 7.16 0.11 24.72
C GLU A 148 6.42 0.70 23.52
N ARG A 149 5.56 -0.11 22.88
CA ARG A 149 4.73 0.32 21.75
C ARG A 149 3.26 0.25 22.12
N THR A 150 2.49 1.20 21.60
CA THR A 150 1.04 1.07 21.55
C THR A 150 0.65 0.30 20.30
N ILE A 151 0.10 -0.89 20.45
CA ILE A 151 -0.56 -1.63 19.38
C ILE A 151 -2.07 -1.40 19.44
N TYR A 152 -2.76 -1.72 18.34
CA TYR A 152 -4.22 -1.67 18.30
C TYR A 152 -4.79 -3.05 17.92
N LEU A 153 -5.80 -3.49 18.66
CA LEU A 153 -6.52 -4.72 18.36
C LEU A 153 -7.92 -4.37 17.84
N TYR A 154 -8.30 -4.97 16.72
CA TYR A 154 -9.63 -4.89 16.14
C TYR A 154 -10.39 -6.18 16.42
N ARG A 155 -11.56 -6.06 17.03
CA ARG A 155 -12.52 -7.15 17.25
C ARG A 155 -13.70 -7.00 16.29
N PRO A 156 -13.95 -7.97 15.39
CA PRO A 156 -15.09 -7.90 14.49
C PRO A 156 -16.41 -7.98 15.27
N PRO A 157 -17.53 -7.48 14.71
CA PRO A 157 -18.84 -7.45 15.37
C PRO A 157 -19.54 -8.82 15.39
N VAL A 158 -18.83 -9.88 15.79
CA VAL A 158 -19.33 -11.26 15.91
C VAL A 158 -19.01 -11.86 17.28
N LYS A 159 -19.73 -12.91 17.66
CA LYS A 159 -19.54 -13.59 18.96
C LYS A 159 -18.61 -14.80 18.91
N GLY A 160 -18.56 -15.50 17.78
CA GLY A 160 -17.77 -16.73 17.62
C GLY A 160 -16.27 -16.46 17.47
N PRO A 161 -15.43 -17.50 17.61
CA PRO A 161 -14.00 -17.38 17.37
C PRO A 161 -13.70 -17.09 15.90
N VAL A 162 -12.66 -16.31 15.65
CA VAL A 162 -12.25 -15.84 14.30
C VAL A 162 -10.74 -15.99 14.11
N PRO A 163 -10.25 -16.12 12.87
CA PRO A 163 -8.80 -16.04 12.63
C PRO A 163 -8.27 -14.64 12.93
N LEU A 164 -6.99 -14.57 13.25
CA LEU A 164 -6.25 -13.32 13.44
C LEU A 164 -5.50 -12.93 12.16
N LEU A 165 -5.51 -11.65 11.83
CA LEU A 165 -4.61 -11.04 10.85
C LEU A 165 -3.64 -10.09 11.57
N VAL A 166 -2.35 -10.43 11.58
CA VAL A 166 -1.29 -9.54 12.07
C VAL A 166 -0.92 -8.56 10.96
N VAL A 167 -0.90 -7.26 11.27
CA VAL A 167 -0.69 -6.19 10.29
C VAL A 167 0.55 -5.38 10.66
N TYR A 168 1.63 -5.55 9.89
CA TYR A 168 2.83 -4.71 9.96
C TYR A 168 2.53 -3.32 9.40
N ASP A 169 3.23 -2.29 9.89
CA ASP A 169 2.84 -0.88 9.71
C ASP A 169 1.39 -0.60 10.11
N GLY A 170 0.95 -1.25 11.19
CA GLY A 170 -0.46 -1.32 11.54
C GLY A 170 -1.13 0.05 11.72
N GLN A 171 -0.40 1.06 12.23
CA GLN A 171 -0.92 2.43 12.30
C GLN A 171 -1.24 3.00 10.92
N GLU A 172 -0.43 2.72 9.90
CA GLU A 172 -0.63 3.23 8.55
C GLU A 172 -1.71 2.48 7.80
N PHE A 173 -1.81 1.16 7.97
CA PHE A 173 -2.97 0.41 7.47
C PHE A 173 -4.28 0.87 8.12
N MET A 174 -4.27 1.17 9.43
CA MET A 174 -5.44 1.68 10.14
C MET A 174 -5.82 3.09 9.66
N GLN A 175 -4.86 4.01 9.59
CA GLN A 175 -5.13 5.43 9.36
C GLN A 175 -5.19 5.82 7.88
N ARG A 176 -4.29 5.30 7.05
CA ARG A 176 -4.20 5.64 5.62
C ARG A 176 -4.98 4.66 4.75
N ALA A 177 -4.78 3.36 5.00
CA ALA A 177 -5.49 2.33 4.24
C ALA A 177 -6.94 2.15 4.71
N LYS A 178 -7.32 2.63 5.91
CA LYS A 178 -8.67 2.45 6.45
C LYS A 178 -9.06 0.98 6.55
N LEU A 179 -8.10 0.10 6.85
CA LEU A 179 -8.30 -1.34 6.86
C LEU A 179 -9.47 -1.80 7.75
N PRO A 180 -9.70 -1.25 8.97
CA PRO A 180 -10.89 -1.60 9.75
C PRO A 180 -12.22 -1.37 9.01
N THR A 181 -12.35 -0.25 8.30
CA THR A 181 -13.56 0.06 7.51
C THR A 181 -13.72 -0.88 6.33
N ILE A 182 -12.61 -1.24 5.67
CA ILE A 182 -12.64 -2.23 4.57
C ILE A 182 -13.13 -3.57 5.09
N VAL A 183 -12.55 -4.05 6.20
CA VAL A 183 -12.92 -5.33 6.82
C VAL A 183 -14.37 -5.33 7.29
N ASP A 184 -14.85 -4.27 7.97
CA ASP A 184 -16.26 -4.13 8.36
C ASP A 184 -17.19 -4.29 7.14
N ASN A 185 -16.90 -3.58 6.05
CA ASN A 185 -17.72 -3.62 4.85
C ASN A 185 -17.68 -4.98 4.15
N LEU A 186 -16.50 -5.62 4.06
CA LEU A 186 -16.36 -6.95 3.45
C LEU A 186 -17.09 -8.03 4.27
N ILE A 187 -17.04 -7.96 5.60
CA ILE A 187 -17.78 -8.86 6.49
C ILE A 187 -19.29 -8.65 6.32
N ALA A 188 -19.76 -7.40 6.30
CA ALA A 188 -21.17 -7.08 6.12
C ALA A 188 -21.71 -7.57 4.78
N ASP A 189 -20.90 -7.46 3.72
CA ASP A 189 -21.24 -7.92 2.37
C ASP A 189 -21.02 -9.43 2.18
N ARG A 190 -20.58 -10.16 3.23
CA ARG A 190 -20.26 -11.60 3.21
C ARG A 190 -19.27 -11.97 2.12
N ARG A 191 -18.30 -11.11 1.88
CA ARG A 191 -17.19 -11.32 0.94
C ARG A 191 -16.03 -12.04 1.60
N ILE A 192 -15.86 -11.83 2.91
CA ILE A 192 -14.90 -12.53 3.75
C ILE A 192 -15.57 -13.14 4.97
N GLN A 193 -14.97 -14.18 5.54
CA GLN A 193 -15.28 -14.58 6.90
C GLN A 193 -14.84 -13.49 7.89
N PRO A 194 -15.50 -13.33 9.05
CA PRO A 194 -15.05 -12.38 10.07
C PRO A 194 -13.61 -12.68 10.52
N ILE A 195 -12.79 -11.65 10.62
CA ILE A 195 -11.39 -11.73 11.08
C ILE A 195 -11.15 -10.71 12.19
N ALA A 196 -10.29 -11.05 13.16
CA ALA A 196 -9.71 -10.08 14.08
C ALA A 196 -8.38 -9.55 13.52
N MET A 197 -7.93 -8.38 13.96
CA MET A 197 -6.65 -7.82 13.50
C MET A 197 -5.80 -7.29 14.66
N ALA A 198 -4.48 -7.49 14.55
CA ALA A 198 -3.49 -6.88 15.43
C ALA A 198 -2.60 -5.92 14.62
N PHE A 199 -2.73 -4.62 14.87
CA PHE A 199 -2.01 -3.56 14.17
C PHE A 199 -0.70 -3.24 14.91
N LEU A 200 0.42 -3.68 14.35
CA LEU A 200 1.75 -3.53 14.94
C LEU A 200 2.47 -2.30 14.35
N PRO A 201 2.80 -1.28 15.16
CA PRO A 201 3.57 -0.14 14.67
C PRO A 201 5.03 -0.54 14.39
N ASN A 202 5.63 0.08 13.38
CA ASN A 202 7.05 -0.08 13.08
C ASN A 202 7.95 0.70 14.05
N GLY A 203 9.25 0.41 14.04
CA GLY A 203 10.27 1.07 14.86
C GLY A 203 10.74 2.45 14.39
N GLY A 204 9.98 3.14 13.54
CA GLY A 204 10.36 4.42 12.94
C GLY A 204 11.63 4.28 12.12
N ARG A 205 12.72 4.96 12.54
CA ARG A 205 14.03 4.84 11.87
C ARG A 205 14.60 3.42 11.84
N TRP A 206 14.12 2.54 12.71
CA TRP A 206 14.54 1.13 12.80
C TRP A 206 13.63 0.17 12.03
N ARG A 207 12.62 0.68 11.31
CA ARG A 207 11.64 -0.14 10.57
C ARG A 207 12.31 -1.22 9.71
N ASN A 208 13.39 -0.88 8.99
CA ASN A 208 14.07 -1.86 8.14
C ASN A 208 14.82 -2.94 8.93
N VAL A 209 15.36 -2.61 10.11
CA VAL A 209 15.97 -3.62 11.01
C VAL A 209 14.92 -4.61 11.52
N GLU A 210 13.69 -4.14 11.72
CA GLU A 210 12.59 -4.98 12.20
C GLU A 210 11.93 -5.79 11.09
N TYR A 211 11.87 -5.29 9.86
CA TYR A 211 11.03 -5.87 8.80
C TYR A 211 11.80 -6.61 7.69
N LEU A 212 13.12 -6.43 7.58
CA LEU A 212 13.92 -7.17 6.62
C LEU A 212 14.37 -8.53 7.20
N CYS A 213 13.42 -9.44 7.36
CA CYS A 213 13.64 -10.82 7.84
C CYS A 213 14.17 -10.91 9.28
N SER A 214 13.56 -10.18 10.23
CA SER A 214 14.04 -10.14 11.61
C SER A 214 13.44 -11.24 12.49
N ASP A 215 14.28 -12.17 12.95
CA ASP A 215 13.88 -13.16 13.96
C ASP A 215 13.50 -12.53 15.30
N ALA A 216 14.05 -11.34 15.63
CA ALA A 216 13.64 -10.60 16.82
C ALA A 216 12.17 -10.15 16.73
N THR A 217 11.71 -9.76 15.53
CA THR A 217 10.30 -9.44 15.28
C THR A 217 9.42 -10.67 15.40
N LEU A 218 9.86 -11.84 14.90
CA LEU A 218 9.12 -13.10 15.08
C LEU A 218 8.98 -13.46 16.56
N ASN A 219 10.07 -13.36 17.32
CA ASN A 219 10.06 -13.64 18.76
C ASN A 219 9.13 -12.68 19.50
N TRP A 220 9.13 -11.38 19.14
CA TRP A 220 8.18 -10.43 19.72
C TRP A 220 6.71 -10.77 19.37
N VAL A 221 6.44 -11.18 18.13
CA VAL A 221 5.11 -11.65 17.73
C VAL A 221 4.69 -12.87 18.55
N GLU A 222 5.56 -13.85 18.68
CA GLU A 222 5.27 -15.12 19.36
C GLU A 222 5.09 -14.95 20.88
N GLN A 223 6.00 -14.23 21.54
CA GLN A 223 6.07 -14.18 23.00
C GLN A 223 5.23 -13.05 23.60
N VAL A 224 4.90 -12.02 22.83
CA VAL A 224 4.18 -10.84 23.35
C VAL A 224 2.85 -10.65 22.64
N ILE A 225 2.85 -10.60 21.30
CA ILE A 225 1.63 -10.26 20.54
C ILE A 225 0.61 -11.38 20.57
N LEU A 226 1.00 -12.62 20.26
CA LEU A 226 0.08 -13.75 20.22
C LEU A 226 -0.59 -14.00 21.60
N PRO A 227 0.13 -14.02 22.74
CA PRO A 227 -0.50 -14.13 24.06
C PRO A 227 -1.51 -13.02 24.34
N LEU A 228 -1.14 -11.76 24.08
CA LEU A 228 -2.06 -10.62 24.27
C LEU A 228 -3.31 -10.75 23.40
N THR A 229 -3.16 -11.13 22.13
CA THR A 229 -4.32 -11.27 21.23
C THR A 229 -5.26 -12.40 21.68
N ARG A 230 -4.72 -13.52 22.16
CA ARG A 230 -5.53 -14.63 22.72
C ARG A 230 -6.27 -14.23 23.99
N GLU A 231 -5.70 -13.36 24.82
CA GLU A 231 -6.35 -12.85 26.03
C GLU A 231 -7.48 -11.86 25.68
N GLN A 232 -7.25 -10.97 24.72
CA GLN A 232 -8.13 -9.83 24.45
C GLN A 232 -9.20 -10.10 23.38
N LEU A 233 -9.05 -11.15 22.57
CA LEU A 233 -9.90 -11.46 21.42
C LEU A 233 -10.40 -12.91 21.48
N ASN A 234 -11.59 -13.16 20.91
CA ASN A 234 -12.08 -14.53 20.73
C ASN A 234 -11.53 -15.09 19.41
N LEU A 235 -10.42 -15.81 19.48
CA LEU A 235 -9.70 -16.31 18.30
C LEU A 235 -9.89 -17.82 18.10
N LEU A 236 -9.70 -18.29 16.86
CA LEU A 236 -9.58 -19.71 16.58
C LEU A 236 -8.34 -20.28 17.28
N ASP A 237 -8.44 -21.52 17.75
CA ASP A 237 -7.31 -22.22 18.36
C ASP A 237 -6.41 -22.81 17.26
N VAL A 238 -5.18 -22.29 17.17
CA VAL A 238 -4.18 -22.70 16.17
C VAL A 238 -3.73 -24.15 16.34
N ASP A 239 -3.84 -24.74 17.54
CA ASP A 239 -3.50 -26.16 17.73
C ASP A 239 -4.56 -27.08 17.08
N SER A 240 -5.82 -26.62 17.06
CA SER A 240 -6.93 -27.32 16.39
C SER A 240 -7.05 -27.01 14.90
N GLN A 241 -6.58 -25.82 14.50
CA GLN A 241 -6.70 -25.25 13.16
C GLN A 241 -5.38 -24.55 12.78
N PRO A 242 -4.31 -25.33 12.54
CA PRO A 242 -3.00 -24.79 12.21
C PRO A 242 -3.05 -23.98 10.91
N GLY A 243 -2.29 -22.90 10.86
CA GLY A 243 -2.21 -21.99 9.73
C GLY A 243 -3.46 -21.12 9.53
N SER A 244 -4.42 -21.14 10.46
CA SER A 244 -5.66 -20.37 10.32
C SER A 244 -5.48 -18.85 10.39
N TYR A 245 -4.36 -18.36 10.93
CA TYR A 245 -4.08 -16.92 10.98
C TYR A 245 -3.41 -16.45 9.71
N GLY A 246 -3.39 -15.13 9.54
CA GLY A 246 -2.65 -14.48 8.47
C GLY A 246 -1.81 -13.31 8.91
N VAL A 247 -1.00 -12.84 7.96
CA VAL A 247 -0.09 -11.72 8.14
C VAL A 247 -0.09 -10.81 6.91
N LEU A 248 -0.11 -9.49 7.12
CA LEU A 248 -0.20 -8.46 6.08
C LEU A 248 0.84 -7.37 6.29
N GLY A 249 1.43 -6.91 5.19
CA GLY A 249 2.35 -5.79 5.17
C GLY A 249 2.58 -5.25 3.76
N ALA A 250 3.21 -4.07 3.69
CA ALA A 250 3.59 -3.43 2.44
C ALA A 250 5.08 -3.07 2.42
N SER A 251 5.73 -3.12 1.25
CA SER A 251 7.17 -2.81 1.12
C SER A 251 8.02 -3.73 2.00
N ALA A 252 8.93 -3.20 2.84
CA ALA A 252 9.63 -4.01 3.84
C ALA A 252 8.67 -4.78 4.77
N GLY A 253 7.49 -4.24 5.09
CA GLY A 253 6.47 -4.97 5.84
C GLY A 253 5.94 -6.20 5.11
N ALA A 254 5.92 -6.18 3.77
CA ALA A 254 5.54 -7.31 2.94
C ALA A 254 6.62 -8.42 2.99
N VAL A 255 7.89 -8.04 3.00
CA VAL A 255 9.02 -8.97 3.28
C VAL A 255 8.83 -9.63 4.64
N MET A 256 8.53 -8.84 5.67
CA MET A 256 8.29 -9.38 7.01
C MET A 256 7.07 -10.30 7.04
N SER A 257 5.99 -9.99 6.31
CA SER A 257 4.82 -10.85 6.17
C SER A 257 5.16 -12.20 5.55
N LEU A 258 5.88 -12.20 4.43
CA LEU A 258 6.30 -13.44 3.79
C LEU A 258 7.26 -14.23 4.68
N TYR A 259 8.23 -13.56 5.31
CA TYR A 259 9.15 -14.17 6.25
C TYR A 259 8.42 -14.81 7.46
N THR A 260 7.42 -14.13 8.02
CA THR A 260 6.58 -14.64 9.11
C THR A 260 5.83 -15.90 8.70
N GLY A 261 5.19 -15.92 7.53
CA GLY A 261 4.52 -17.12 7.02
C GLY A 261 5.47 -18.29 6.79
N LEU A 262 6.64 -18.02 6.19
CA LEU A 262 7.65 -19.05 5.92
C LEU A 262 8.29 -19.64 7.19
N ARG A 263 8.31 -18.88 8.29
CA ARG A 263 8.96 -19.27 9.56
C ARG A 263 8.00 -19.80 10.61
N MET A 264 6.71 -19.48 10.51
CA MET A 264 5.67 -19.87 11.47
C MET A 264 4.41 -20.40 10.76
N PRO A 265 4.50 -21.36 9.82
CA PRO A 265 3.37 -21.78 8.99
C PRO A 265 2.22 -22.42 9.78
N ASP A 266 2.54 -23.08 10.90
CA ASP A 266 1.54 -23.68 11.79
C ASP A 266 0.65 -22.62 12.48
N VAL A 267 1.08 -21.35 12.48
CA VAL A 267 0.29 -20.23 12.98
C VAL A 267 -0.25 -19.41 11.81
N PHE A 268 0.65 -18.94 10.94
CA PHE A 268 0.36 -18.01 9.85
C PHE A 268 0.40 -18.71 8.50
N GLY A 269 -0.71 -19.36 8.14
CA GLY A 269 -0.86 -20.03 6.84
C GLY A 269 -1.30 -19.10 5.71
N ASN A 270 -1.70 -17.86 6.01
CA ASN A 270 -2.19 -16.89 5.03
C ASN A 270 -1.29 -15.65 4.97
N VAL A 271 -0.63 -15.39 3.84
CA VAL A 271 0.29 -14.27 3.67
C VAL A 271 -0.28 -13.27 2.67
N LEU A 272 -0.35 -11.99 3.04
CA LEU A 272 -0.64 -10.88 2.13
C LEU A 272 0.59 -9.97 2.02
N SER A 273 1.25 -9.98 0.86
CA SER A 273 2.49 -9.25 0.56
C SER A 273 2.22 -8.18 -0.50
N GLN A 274 2.20 -6.90 -0.10
CA GLN A 274 1.97 -5.78 -1.03
C GLN A 274 3.29 -5.08 -1.40
N SER A 275 3.64 -5.07 -2.69
CA SER A 275 4.83 -4.42 -3.24
C SER A 275 6.11 -4.82 -2.50
N GLU A 276 6.44 -6.12 -2.50
CA GLU A 276 7.57 -6.68 -1.77
C GLU A 276 8.93 -6.17 -2.29
N VAL A 277 9.92 -6.10 -1.40
CA VAL A 277 11.33 -5.84 -1.73
C VAL A 277 12.06 -7.19 -1.76
N ALA A 278 12.45 -7.66 -2.94
CA ALA A 278 13.10 -8.97 -3.06
C ALA A 278 14.60 -8.92 -2.71
N SER A 279 15.24 -7.79 -3.02
CA SER A 279 16.68 -7.59 -2.87
C SER A 279 17.05 -6.16 -2.45
N ILE A 280 18.22 -6.00 -1.85
CA ILE A 280 18.81 -4.70 -1.49
C ILE A 280 20.25 -4.69 -2.00
N ASP A 281 20.62 -3.65 -2.74
CA ASP A 281 21.95 -3.50 -3.35
C ASP A 281 22.41 -4.74 -4.13
N GLY A 282 21.47 -5.38 -4.84
CA GLY A 282 21.70 -6.59 -5.63
C GLY A 282 21.89 -7.87 -4.81
N ARG A 283 21.58 -7.84 -3.51
CA ARG A 283 21.62 -9.01 -2.62
C ARG A 283 20.22 -9.40 -2.22
N ASP A 284 19.91 -10.67 -2.41
CA ASP A 284 18.62 -11.23 -2.05
C ASP A 284 18.41 -11.26 -0.53
N LEU A 285 17.16 -11.05 -0.12
CA LEU A 285 16.76 -11.19 1.28
C LEU A 285 16.49 -12.66 1.61
N ALA A 286 16.49 -12.99 2.90
CA ALA A 286 16.38 -14.37 3.38
C ALA A 286 15.08 -15.09 2.95
N THR A 287 14.01 -14.35 2.59
CA THR A 287 12.81 -14.93 1.99
C THR A 287 13.12 -15.70 0.71
N VAL A 288 14.01 -15.18 -0.15
CA VAL A 288 14.45 -15.84 -1.39
C VAL A 288 15.13 -17.18 -1.09
N ASP A 289 16.02 -17.20 -0.10
CA ASP A 289 16.73 -18.43 0.29
C ASP A 289 15.76 -19.48 0.86
N LEU A 290 14.82 -19.06 1.70
CA LEU A 290 13.80 -19.96 2.27
C LEU A 290 12.91 -20.58 1.18
N ILE A 291 12.54 -19.79 0.17
CA ILE A 291 11.72 -20.24 -0.97
C ILE A 291 12.50 -21.22 -1.86
N ASN A 292 13.78 -20.94 -2.14
CA ASN A 292 14.66 -21.85 -2.89
C ASN A 292 14.81 -23.21 -2.19
N HIS A 293 14.79 -23.22 -0.86
CA HIS A 293 14.83 -24.44 -0.04
C HIS A 293 13.44 -25.02 0.25
N ARG A 294 12.38 -24.44 -0.33
CA ARG A 294 11.00 -24.94 -0.26
C ARG A 294 10.45 -25.05 1.17
N HIS A 295 10.83 -24.12 2.05
CA HIS A 295 10.29 -24.05 3.41
C HIS A 295 8.80 -23.68 3.40
N ALA A 296 7.97 -24.38 4.19
CA ALA A 296 6.58 -24.00 4.43
C ALA A 296 5.71 -23.85 3.16
N ARG A 297 5.75 -24.83 2.24
CA ARG A 297 5.01 -24.75 0.95
C ARG A 297 3.49 -24.84 1.08
N GLU A 298 3.01 -25.22 2.25
CA GLU A 298 1.60 -25.34 2.60
C GLU A 298 0.90 -23.98 2.82
N ILE A 299 1.65 -22.88 2.96
CA ILE A 299 1.07 -21.55 3.13
C ILE A 299 0.47 -21.03 1.82
N GLN A 300 -0.61 -20.25 1.93
CA GLN A 300 -1.21 -19.50 0.84
C GLN A 300 -0.67 -18.08 0.82
N ILE A 301 -0.37 -17.60 -0.39
CA ILE A 301 0.28 -16.31 -0.58
C ILE A 301 -0.53 -15.47 -1.56
N TRP A 302 -0.98 -14.30 -1.12
CA TRP A 302 -1.40 -13.21 -1.99
C TRP A 302 -0.25 -12.22 -2.15
N MET A 303 0.09 -11.91 -3.41
CA MET A 303 1.02 -10.85 -3.75
C MET A 303 0.34 -9.82 -4.65
N ASP A 304 0.62 -8.53 -4.42
CA ASP A 304 0.26 -7.49 -5.37
C ASP A 304 1.36 -6.46 -5.59
N ALA A 305 1.37 -5.83 -6.75
CA ALA A 305 2.31 -4.77 -7.09
C ALA A 305 1.68 -3.73 -8.03
N GLY A 306 2.12 -2.48 -7.88
CA GLY A 306 1.75 -1.38 -8.74
C GLY A 306 2.50 -1.43 -10.07
N LYS A 307 1.81 -1.22 -11.19
CA LYS A 307 2.45 -1.10 -12.51
C LYS A 307 3.27 0.18 -12.67
N LEU A 308 3.12 1.15 -11.77
CA LEU A 308 3.79 2.45 -11.79
C LEU A 308 4.83 2.57 -10.67
N GLU A 309 5.34 1.45 -10.14
CA GLU A 309 6.36 1.47 -9.09
C GLU A 309 7.68 0.83 -9.52
N PHE A 310 8.74 1.13 -8.78
CA PHE A 310 10.10 0.63 -9.03
C PHE A 310 10.31 -0.83 -8.62
N LEU A 311 9.40 -1.42 -7.84
CA LEU A 311 9.46 -2.80 -7.36
C LEU A 311 8.68 -3.82 -8.23
N LEU A 312 8.11 -3.39 -9.36
CA LEU A 312 7.30 -4.26 -10.20
C LEU A 312 8.08 -5.51 -10.65
N GLU A 313 9.31 -5.34 -11.12
CA GLU A 313 10.14 -6.44 -11.60
C GLU A 313 10.59 -7.37 -10.45
N ASP A 314 10.84 -6.81 -9.27
CA ASP A 314 11.13 -7.59 -8.06
C ASP A 314 9.94 -8.49 -7.69
N ASN A 315 8.71 -7.96 -7.74
CA ASN A 315 7.51 -8.74 -7.42
C ASN A 315 7.19 -9.79 -8.50
N ARG A 316 7.41 -9.48 -9.79
CA ARG A 316 7.32 -10.48 -10.88
C ARG A 316 8.31 -11.62 -10.67
N ARG A 317 9.55 -11.29 -10.32
CA ARG A 317 10.61 -12.26 -10.02
C ARG A 317 10.24 -13.13 -8.82
N MET A 318 9.79 -12.54 -7.72
CA MET A 318 9.37 -13.28 -6.52
C MET A 318 8.18 -14.20 -6.80
N HIS A 319 7.19 -13.73 -7.55
CA HIS A 319 6.06 -14.55 -7.98
C HIS A 319 6.52 -15.76 -8.81
N ALA A 320 7.40 -15.57 -9.80
CA ALA A 320 7.97 -16.67 -10.59
C ALA A 320 8.72 -17.68 -9.70
N LEU A 321 9.54 -17.19 -8.78
CA LEU A 321 10.29 -18.03 -7.83
C LEU A 321 9.36 -18.89 -6.95
N LEU A 322 8.28 -18.30 -6.43
CA LEU A 322 7.26 -19.02 -5.65
C LEU A 322 6.55 -20.08 -6.49
N GLN A 323 6.15 -19.75 -7.72
CA GLN A 323 5.51 -20.70 -8.63
C GLN A 323 6.44 -21.88 -8.98
N GLU A 324 7.69 -21.61 -9.33
CA GLU A 324 8.69 -22.63 -9.67
C GLU A 324 9.01 -23.56 -8.48
N ASN A 325 8.91 -23.05 -7.25
CA ASN A 325 9.12 -23.84 -6.04
C ASN A 325 7.85 -24.55 -5.52
N GLY A 326 6.70 -24.30 -6.15
CA GLY A 326 5.45 -25.02 -5.90
C GLY A 326 4.62 -24.50 -4.73
N TYR A 327 4.68 -23.19 -4.46
CA TYR A 327 3.81 -22.51 -3.50
C TYR A 327 2.43 -22.20 -4.11
N ASP A 328 1.40 -22.13 -3.28
CA ASP A 328 0.09 -21.60 -3.66
C ASP A 328 0.14 -20.07 -3.60
N VAL A 329 0.45 -19.44 -4.75
CA VAL A 329 0.58 -17.99 -4.88
C VAL A 329 -0.40 -17.42 -5.88
N THR A 330 -1.15 -16.40 -5.46
CA THR A 330 -1.96 -15.54 -6.32
C THR A 330 -1.28 -14.18 -6.43
N TYR A 331 -0.95 -13.76 -7.66
CA TYR A 331 -0.30 -12.48 -7.93
C TYR A 331 -1.17 -11.54 -8.74
N ARG A 332 -1.15 -10.25 -8.39
CA ARG A 332 -1.93 -9.21 -9.06
C ARG A 332 -1.14 -7.94 -9.30
N GLU A 333 -1.23 -7.44 -10.53
CA GLU A 333 -0.75 -6.10 -10.89
C GLU A 333 -1.91 -5.10 -10.98
N PHE A 334 -1.76 -3.92 -10.38
CA PHE A 334 -2.76 -2.84 -10.43
C PHE A 334 -2.16 -1.54 -10.98
N SER A 335 -2.98 -0.66 -11.55
CA SER A 335 -2.53 0.62 -12.10
C SER A 335 -2.34 1.67 -10.99
N GLY A 336 -1.23 1.59 -10.27
CA GLY A 336 -0.86 2.53 -9.21
C GLY A 336 0.63 2.45 -8.89
N GLY A 337 1.12 3.36 -8.04
CA GLY A 337 2.50 3.38 -7.56
C GLY A 337 2.67 2.80 -6.15
N HIS A 338 3.85 3.02 -5.57
CA HIS A 338 4.27 2.53 -4.25
C HIS A 338 3.70 3.38 -3.11
N ASN A 339 2.38 3.33 -2.90
CA ASN A 339 1.72 4.17 -1.90
C ASN A 339 0.48 3.52 -1.27
N PHE A 340 0.16 3.98 -0.04
CA PHE A 340 -0.97 3.45 0.74
C PHE A 340 -2.33 3.62 0.07
N THR A 341 -2.52 4.63 -0.78
CA THR A 341 -3.81 4.80 -1.46
C THR A 341 -4.01 3.72 -2.51
N ALA A 342 -2.96 3.35 -3.24
CA ALA A 342 -3.00 2.28 -4.21
C ALA A 342 -3.19 0.91 -3.52
N TRP A 343 -2.37 0.59 -2.51
CA TRP A 343 -2.51 -0.62 -1.69
C TRP A 343 -3.90 -0.76 -1.07
N ARG A 344 -4.43 0.34 -0.50
CA ARG A 344 -5.80 0.41 0.02
C ARG A 344 -6.86 0.03 -1.00
N ASN A 345 -6.72 0.50 -2.22
CA ASN A 345 -7.75 0.32 -3.24
C ASN A 345 -7.81 -1.13 -3.72
N ASP A 346 -6.75 -1.92 -3.52
CA ASP A 346 -6.64 -3.28 -4.02
C ASP A 346 -6.69 -4.38 -2.94
N ILE A 347 -6.30 -4.08 -1.69
CA ILE A 347 -6.15 -5.06 -0.59
C ILE A 347 -7.39 -5.94 -0.33
N TRP A 348 -8.60 -5.45 -0.62
CA TRP A 348 -9.81 -6.24 -0.44
C TRP A 348 -9.82 -7.54 -1.24
N ARG A 349 -9.13 -7.59 -2.38
CA ARG A 349 -9.02 -8.81 -3.21
C ARG A 349 -8.21 -9.88 -2.50
N GLY A 350 -7.06 -9.51 -1.93
CA GLY A 350 -6.24 -10.43 -1.14
C GLY A 350 -6.98 -10.95 0.09
N LEU A 351 -7.74 -10.08 0.77
CA LEU A 351 -8.57 -10.49 1.90
C LEU A 351 -9.64 -11.52 1.50
N GLU A 352 -10.25 -11.40 0.31
CA GLU A 352 -11.21 -12.40 -0.20
C GLU A 352 -10.58 -13.76 -0.50
N VAL A 353 -9.35 -13.77 -1.04
CA VAL A 353 -8.65 -15.02 -1.32
C VAL A 353 -8.23 -15.71 -0.04
N MET A 354 -7.66 -14.95 0.92
CA MET A 354 -7.11 -15.50 2.16
C MET A 354 -8.16 -15.82 3.23
N PHE A 355 -9.29 -15.10 3.23
CA PHE A 355 -10.34 -15.27 4.23
C PHE A 355 -11.71 -15.39 3.56
N PRO A 356 -11.92 -16.38 2.66
CA PRO A 356 -13.15 -16.49 1.91
C PRO A 356 -14.36 -16.64 2.84
N ALA A 357 -15.50 -16.11 2.42
CA ALA A 357 -16.74 -16.29 3.19
C ALA A 357 -17.08 -17.77 3.34
N THR A 358 -17.38 -18.20 4.58
CA THR A 358 -17.82 -19.56 4.83
C THR A 358 -19.15 -19.80 4.12
N LEU A 359 -19.19 -20.76 3.20
CA LEU A 359 -20.45 -21.22 2.59
C LEU A 359 -21.34 -21.73 3.73
N ARG A 360 -22.52 -21.13 3.88
CA ARG A 360 -23.55 -21.60 4.82
C ARG A 360 -24.38 -22.71 4.21
#